data_AF-A0A1V8TDS2-F1
#
_entry.id   AF-A0A1V8TDS2-F1
#
_cell.length_a   1.000
_cell.length_b   1.000
_cell.length_c   1.000
_cell.angle_alpha   90.00
_cell.angle_beta   90.00
_cell.angle_gamma   90.00
#
_symmetry.space_group_name_H-M   'P 1'
#
loop_
_entity.id
_entity.type
_entity.pdbx_description
1 polymer ?
#
loop_
_entity_poly.entity_id
_entity_poly.type
_entity_poly.pdbx_seq_one_letter_code
_entity_poly.pdbx_strand_id
1 'polypeptide(L)'
;MKTFVLSALVSTAAAFPWVVNEPGVDASLFKEARAQYRRQQAGTGDGGAATCPFNANHMPAAPVKAPYLYNNAKDGKQGNQKGGYQVPATGDTAHQFVAPGSGDIRGPCPGLNAAANHNFLAHDGIVTFNELVDAQQNVYNVGYDLANLLAVLGLTLADGDPVTQKLSIGCDATTRTSVNPALTGSEPGLDGHNKFEADSSLTRNDFFTHGGDNFRFNGTLFGYMTQTTGANYNREGLSKYRLQRWQQSQAENQNFYFGPAALLLYGAASFLYELMPSGTHGYAPDLATISSFFGAKQNTDKSWSFTAEKIPDNWTNRVAPYTNQLVTQEILAMYLENPVQFGGNTGPGTFNAISFNSIQNGKISPNISPKDTACLLYQLATERIPSSLNGVITPTVQALALVATKLGPALANLGCPQPLT
;
A
#
# COMPACT_ATOMS: atom_id res chain seq x y z
N MET A 1 9.51 4.78 -40.38
CA MET A 1 8.81 5.79 -39.53
C MET A 1 7.38 5.41 -39.12
N LYS A 2 6.65 4.50 -39.79
CA LYS A 2 5.29 4.10 -39.39
C LYS A 2 5.22 3.02 -38.29
N THR A 3 6.29 2.27 -38.07
CA THR A 3 6.33 1.15 -37.09
C THR A 3 6.67 1.59 -35.66
N PHE A 4 7.29 2.75 -35.48
CA PHE A 4 7.73 3.25 -34.16
C PHE A 4 6.60 3.93 -33.36
N VAL A 5 5.53 4.35 -34.04
CA VAL A 5 4.35 5.00 -33.44
C VAL A 5 3.35 3.96 -32.92
N LEU A 6 3.35 2.74 -33.47
CA LEU A 6 2.41 1.67 -33.10
C LEU A 6 2.71 1.08 -31.71
N SER A 7 3.98 0.91 -31.34
CA SER A 7 4.39 0.29 -30.06
C SER A 7 4.07 1.17 -28.84
N ALA A 8 4.07 2.49 -29.04
CA ALA A 8 3.75 3.47 -28.00
C ALA A 8 2.25 3.54 -27.68
N LEU A 9 1.38 3.25 -28.65
CA LEU A 9 -0.08 3.25 -28.46
C LEU A 9 -0.62 1.93 -27.87
N VAL A 10 0.07 0.81 -28.14
CA VAL A 10 -0.31 -0.51 -27.61
C VAL A 10 -0.05 -0.62 -26.09
N SER A 11 0.97 0.06 -25.59
CA SER A 11 1.33 0.06 -24.17
C SER A 11 0.46 1.00 -23.31
N THR A 12 -0.15 2.03 -23.89
CA THR A 12 -1.05 2.97 -23.18
C THR A 12 -2.46 2.43 -23.00
N ALA A 13 -3.03 1.68 -23.95
CA ALA A 13 -4.41 1.19 -23.84
C ALA A 13 -4.59 0.04 -22.82
N ALA A 14 -3.51 -0.64 -22.43
CA ALA A 14 -3.55 -1.61 -21.34
C ALA A 14 -3.71 -0.94 -19.96
N ALA A 15 -3.27 0.32 -19.84
CA ALA A 15 -3.38 1.13 -18.62
C ALA A 15 -4.62 2.05 -18.62
N PHE A 16 -5.16 2.38 -19.80
CA PHE A 16 -6.28 3.33 -19.96
C PHE A 16 -7.36 2.77 -20.90
N PRO A 17 -8.41 2.11 -20.36
CA PRO A 17 -9.45 1.44 -21.15
C PRO A 17 -10.28 2.36 -22.03
N TRP A 18 -10.26 3.68 -21.83
CA TRP A 18 -11.00 4.64 -22.65
C TRP A 18 -10.34 4.88 -24.03
N VAL A 19 -9.03 4.63 -24.16
CA VAL A 19 -8.25 4.83 -25.40
C VAL A 19 -8.70 3.92 -26.55
N VAL A 20 -9.27 2.74 -26.25
CA VAL A 20 -9.80 1.83 -27.29
C VAL A 20 -11.08 2.33 -27.96
N ASN A 21 -11.74 3.34 -27.40
CA ASN A 21 -12.97 3.92 -27.95
C ASN A 21 -12.72 5.25 -28.70
N GLU A 22 -11.47 5.70 -28.79
CA GLU A 22 -11.12 6.92 -29.52
C GLU A 22 -11.22 6.71 -31.04
N PRO A 23 -11.78 7.67 -31.80
CA PRO A 23 -11.90 7.57 -33.25
C PRO A 23 -10.53 7.37 -33.93
N GLY A 24 -10.36 6.25 -34.65
CA GLY A 24 -9.13 5.94 -35.40
C GLY A 24 -8.21 4.91 -34.74
N VAL A 25 -8.58 4.35 -33.59
CA VAL A 25 -7.84 3.27 -32.91
C VAL A 25 -8.39 1.89 -33.31
N ASP A 26 -7.52 1.01 -33.83
CA ASP A 26 -7.91 -0.37 -34.20
C ASP A 26 -7.93 -1.28 -32.95
N ALA A 27 -9.12 -1.58 -32.46
CA ALA A 27 -9.36 -2.39 -31.26
C ALA A 27 -8.87 -3.86 -31.36
N SER A 28 -8.64 -4.38 -32.57
CA SER A 28 -8.22 -5.78 -32.78
C SER A 28 -6.78 -6.05 -32.33
N LEU A 29 -5.89 -5.06 -32.49
CA LEU A 29 -4.48 -5.12 -32.08
C LEU A 29 -4.31 -5.26 -30.55
N PHE A 30 -5.29 -4.79 -29.77
CA PHE A 30 -5.26 -4.89 -28.31
C PHE A 30 -5.74 -6.24 -27.78
N LYS A 31 -6.53 -6.99 -28.55
CA LYS A 31 -6.98 -8.34 -28.16
C LYS A 31 -5.81 -9.33 -28.18
N GLU A 32 -4.97 -9.25 -29.21
CA GLU A 32 -3.76 -10.08 -29.34
C GLU A 32 -2.67 -9.66 -28.35
N ALA A 33 -2.46 -8.35 -28.15
CA ALA A 33 -1.53 -7.85 -27.13
C ALA A 33 -1.98 -8.13 -25.68
N ARG A 34 -3.28 -8.06 -25.36
CA ARG A 34 -3.83 -8.45 -24.05
C ARG A 34 -3.67 -9.95 -23.76
N ALA A 35 -3.70 -10.80 -24.78
CA ALA A 35 -3.49 -12.23 -24.63
C ALA A 35 -2.01 -12.58 -24.38
N GLN A 36 -1.08 -11.84 -24.99
CA GLN A 36 0.37 -12.02 -24.78
C GLN A 36 0.92 -11.34 -23.51
N TYR A 37 0.28 -10.27 -23.02
CA TYR A 37 0.72 -9.49 -21.85
C TYR A 37 -0.37 -9.39 -20.79
N ARG A 38 -0.83 -10.52 -20.24
CA ARG A 38 -1.59 -10.48 -18.97
C ARG A 38 -0.67 -9.97 -17.86
N ARG A 39 -0.63 -8.64 -17.68
CA ARG A 39 0.02 -7.95 -16.55
C ARG A 39 -0.82 -7.98 -15.27
N GLN A 40 -2.00 -8.59 -15.33
CA GLN A 40 -2.86 -8.84 -14.16
C GLN A 40 -2.53 -10.20 -13.57
N GLN A 41 -2.46 -10.26 -12.24
CA GLN A 41 -2.31 -11.50 -11.48
C GLN A 41 -3.33 -12.53 -11.99
N ALA A 42 -2.84 -13.68 -12.44
CA ALA A 42 -3.69 -14.85 -12.53
C ALA A 42 -4.08 -15.17 -11.08
N GLY A 43 -5.37 -15.37 -10.78
CA GLY A 43 -5.86 -15.71 -9.43
C GLY A 43 -5.40 -17.09 -8.92
N THR A 44 -4.23 -17.55 -9.37
CA THR A 44 -3.60 -18.84 -9.15
C THR A 44 -2.15 -18.61 -8.76
N GLY A 45 -1.65 -19.31 -7.73
CA GLY A 45 -0.29 -19.14 -7.22
C GLY A 45 -0.27 -18.65 -5.78
N ASP A 46 0.89 -18.19 -5.32
CA ASP A 46 1.02 -17.55 -4.01
C ASP A 46 0.14 -16.29 -3.94
N GLY A 47 -0.52 -16.10 -2.80
CA GLY A 47 -1.48 -15.01 -2.59
C GLY A 47 -2.85 -15.19 -3.27
N GLY A 48 -3.04 -16.25 -4.09
CA GLY A 48 -4.33 -16.56 -4.71
C GLY A 48 -5.32 -17.27 -3.77
N ALA A 49 -6.60 -17.34 -4.17
CA ALA A 49 -7.68 -17.85 -3.31
C ALA A 49 -7.46 -19.29 -2.82
N ALA A 50 -6.79 -20.12 -3.62
CA ALA A 50 -6.49 -21.52 -3.29
C ALA A 50 -5.37 -21.69 -2.25
N THR A 51 -4.46 -20.71 -2.12
CA THR A 51 -3.32 -20.74 -1.20
C THR A 51 -3.51 -19.84 0.01
N CYS A 52 -4.58 -19.03 0.02
CA CYS A 52 -4.87 -18.10 1.10
C CYS A 52 -5.29 -18.84 2.39
N PRO A 53 -4.59 -18.64 3.52
CA PRO A 53 -4.91 -19.29 4.79
C PRO A 53 -6.36 -19.07 5.23
N PHE A 54 -6.93 -20.04 5.93
CA PHE A 54 -8.29 -19.97 6.45
C PHE A 54 -8.35 -20.28 7.95
N ASN A 55 -8.69 -19.26 8.73
CA ASN A 55 -9.11 -19.42 10.12
C ASN A 55 -10.64 -19.47 10.17
N ALA A 56 -11.20 -20.58 10.66
CA ALA A 56 -12.65 -20.76 10.76
C ALA A 56 -13.29 -19.94 11.90
N ASN A 57 -12.49 -19.46 12.85
CA ASN A 57 -12.94 -18.76 14.05
C ASN A 57 -12.61 -17.26 13.95
N HIS A 58 -13.23 -16.57 12.99
CA HIS A 58 -13.06 -15.13 12.84
C HIS A 58 -13.47 -14.39 14.12
N MET A 59 -12.55 -13.60 14.66
CA MET A 59 -12.77 -12.71 15.80
C MET A 59 -12.44 -11.28 15.36
N PRO A 60 -13.33 -10.30 15.58
CA PRO A 60 -13.01 -8.91 15.31
C PRO A 60 -11.86 -8.44 16.21
N ALA A 61 -11.30 -7.28 15.89
CA ALA A 61 -10.30 -6.61 16.70
C ALA A 61 -10.72 -6.54 18.18
N ALA A 62 -9.76 -6.75 19.07
CA ALA A 62 -9.96 -6.55 20.49
C ALA A 62 -10.36 -5.08 20.75
N PRO A 63 -11.36 -4.82 21.60
CA PRO A 63 -11.86 -3.46 21.79
C PRO A 63 -10.88 -2.62 22.60
N VAL A 64 -10.57 -1.41 22.09
CA VAL A 64 -9.91 -0.36 22.86
C VAL A 64 -10.89 0.21 23.90
N LYS A 65 -10.65 -0.04 25.18
CA LYS A 65 -11.55 0.32 26.28
C LYS A 65 -10.80 0.65 27.57
N ALA A 66 -11.48 1.33 28.50
CA ALA A 66 -10.90 1.70 29.78
C ALA A 66 -10.35 0.47 30.53
N PRO A 67 -9.17 0.57 31.19
CA PRO A 67 -8.36 1.78 31.37
C PRO A 67 -7.41 2.12 30.20
N TYR A 68 -7.30 1.28 29.17
CA TYR A 68 -6.34 1.42 28.06
C TYR A 68 -6.99 2.05 26.83
N LEU A 69 -7.12 3.38 26.85
CA LEU A 69 -7.86 4.10 25.79
C LEU A 69 -6.98 4.53 24.61
N TYR A 70 -5.65 4.63 24.76
CA TYR A 70 -4.76 5.15 23.71
C TYR A 70 -5.31 6.46 23.11
N ASN A 71 -5.36 6.56 21.77
CA ASN A 71 -5.99 7.68 21.05
C ASN A 71 -7.53 7.66 21.07
N ASN A 72 -8.15 6.63 21.67
CA ASN A 72 -9.58 6.49 21.87
C ASN A 72 -10.41 6.52 20.58
N ALA A 73 -9.82 6.15 19.44
CA ALA A 73 -10.56 5.96 18.19
C ALA A 73 -11.41 4.68 18.27
N LYS A 74 -12.67 4.78 17.88
CA LYS A 74 -13.65 3.68 17.91
C LYS A 74 -14.69 3.84 16.82
N ASP A 75 -15.13 2.72 16.26
CA ASP A 75 -16.18 2.63 15.27
C ASP A 75 -15.88 3.48 14.01
N GLY A 76 -14.60 3.58 13.63
CA GLY A 76 -14.15 4.37 12.49
C GLY A 76 -14.29 5.89 12.68
N LYS A 77 -14.38 6.36 13.93
CA LYS A 77 -14.52 7.79 14.27
C LYS A 77 -13.17 8.40 14.64
N GLN A 78 -13.15 9.73 14.60
CA GLN A 78 -12.00 10.51 15.02
C GLN A 78 -11.70 10.27 16.50
N GLY A 79 -10.47 9.86 16.79
CA GLY A 79 -9.93 9.78 18.15
C GLY A 79 -9.58 11.16 18.72
N ASN A 80 -8.82 11.15 19.82
CA ASN A 80 -8.39 12.34 20.55
C ASN A 80 -7.31 13.15 19.81
N GLN A 81 -6.76 12.63 18.71
CA GLN A 81 -5.67 13.24 17.93
C GLN A 81 -4.43 13.50 18.79
N LYS A 82 -4.14 12.57 19.71
CA LYS A 82 -3.00 12.60 20.62
C LYS A 82 -2.32 11.23 20.62
N GLY A 83 -1.01 11.23 20.87
CA GLY A 83 -0.22 10.02 21.04
C GLY A 83 0.78 10.19 22.17
N GLY A 84 1.97 9.58 22.04
CA GLY A 84 2.90 9.40 23.15
C GLY A 84 2.46 8.28 24.10
N TYR A 85 1.58 7.39 23.63
CA TYR A 85 1.12 6.24 24.40
C TYR A 85 2.09 5.09 24.23
N GLN A 86 2.33 4.36 25.32
CA GLN A 86 2.92 3.03 25.20
C GLN A 86 1.88 2.10 24.57
N VAL A 87 2.26 1.41 23.49
CA VAL A 87 1.36 0.49 22.77
C VAL A 87 2.06 -0.86 22.62
N PRO A 88 1.45 -1.96 23.08
CA PRO A 88 0.32 -2.01 24.01
C PRO A 88 0.65 -1.37 25.36
N ALA A 89 -0.35 -0.84 26.05
CA ALA A 89 -0.21 -0.27 27.38
C ALA A 89 0.18 -1.37 28.38
N THR A 90 0.93 -1.00 29.43
CA THR A 90 1.27 -1.95 30.51
C THR A 90 0.00 -2.53 31.14
N GLY A 91 -0.13 -3.86 31.12
CA GLY A 91 -1.28 -4.58 31.66
C GLY A 91 -2.45 -4.78 30.68
N ASP A 92 -2.34 -4.30 29.44
CA ASP A 92 -3.32 -4.58 28.39
C ASP A 92 -3.12 -5.99 27.83
N THR A 93 -3.78 -6.97 28.44
CA THR A 93 -3.72 -8.36 28.02
C THR A 93 -4.45 -8.64 26.72
N ALA A 94 -5.39 -7.78 26.30
CA ALA A 94 -6.16 -7.99 25.08
C ALA A 94 -5.33 -7.74 23.82
N HIS A 95 -4.35 -6.84 23.91
CA HIS A 95 -3.48 -6.45 22.80
C HIS A 95 -2.04 -7.00 22.94
N GLN A 96 -1.83 -8.01 23.79
CA GLN A 96 -0.54 -8.69 23.85
C GLN A 96 -0.21 -9.36 22.51
N PHE A 97 1.10 -9.46 22.23
CA PHE A 97 1.56 -10.15 21.03
C PHE A 97 1.11 -11.61 21.04
N VAL A 98 0.47 -12.01 19.94
CA VAL A 98 0.14 -13.39 19.59
C VAL A 98 0.78 -13.63 18.22
N ALA A 99 1.61 -14.67 18.11
CA ALA A 99 2.19 -15.03 16.81
C ALA A 99 1.06 -15.52 15.88
N PRO A 100 1.08 -15.15 14.58
CA PRO A 100 0.06 -15.60 13.65
C PRO A 100 0.11 -17.12 13.51
N GLY A 101 -1.05 -17.77 13.58
CA GLY A 101 -1.21 -19.19 13.32
C GLY A 101 -1.22 -19.50 11.83
N SER A 102 -1.24 -20.80 11.49
CA SER A 102 -1.25 -21.25 10.09
C SER A 102 -2.52 -20.89 9.31
N GLY A 103 -3.59 -20.47 9.99
CA GLY A 103 -4.85 -20.03 9.39
C GLY A 103 -4.94 -18.52 9.20
N ASP A 104 -3.99 -17.75 9.73
CA ASP A 104 -4.07 -16.29 9.79
C ASP A 104 -3.33 -15.64 8.62
N ILE A 105 -3.94 -14.61 8.03
CA ILE A 105 -3.42 -13.91 6.86
C ILE A 105 -2.52 -12.76 7.31
N ARG A 106 -1.34 -12.67 6.71
CA ARG A 106 -0.45 -11.51 6.75
C ARG A 106 -0.02 -11.18 5.33
N GLY A 107 0.23 -9.90 5.04
CA GLY A 107 0.55 -9.44 3.69
C GLY A 107 1.81 -8.56 3.62
N PRO A 108 1.90 -7.64 2.66
CA PRO A 108 3.11 -6.85 2.43
C PRO A 108 3.32 -5.73 3.45
N CYS A 109 2.31 -5.38 4.26
CA CYS A 109 2.35 -4.24 5.17
C CYS A 109 2.76 -4.65 6.59
N PRO A 110 4.03 -4.39 7.01
CA PRO A 110 4.50 -4.75 8.35
C PRO A 110 3.70 -4.10 9.49
N GLY A 111 3.23 -2.86 9.28
CA GLY A 111 2.43 -2.16 10.28
C GLY A 111 1.06 -2.80 10.53
N LEU A 112 0.36 -3.24 9.48
CA LEU A 112 -0.92 -3.93 9.64
C LEU A 112 -0.71 -5.34 10.20
N ASN A 113 0.33 -6.03 9.77
CA ASN A 113 0.68 -7.34 10.27
C ASN A 113 1.00 -7.32 11.77
N ALA A 114 1.79 -6.34 12.22
CA ALA A 114 2.06 -6.12 13.64
C ALA A 114 0.78 -5.76 14.42
N ALA A 115 -0.10 -4.91 13.87
CA ALA A 115 -1.36 -4.58 14.52
C ALA A 115 -2.30 -5.79 14.67
N ALA A 116 -2.38 -6.67 13.65
CA ALA A 116 -3.12 -7.92 13.72
C ALA A 116 -2.50 -8.91 14.71
N ASN A 117 -1.17 -9.02 14.76
CA ASN A 117 -0.44 -9.81 15.77
C ASN A 117 -0.64 -9.30 17.20
N HIS A 118 -1.16 -8.09 17.38
CA HIS A 118 -1.51 -7.49 18.67
C HIS A 118 -3.03 -7.28 18.81
N ASN A 119 -3.86 -7.94 18.00
CA ASN A 119 -5.32 -7.89 18.06
C ASN A 119 -5.95 -6.49 17.92
N PHE A 120 -5.19 -5.46 17.53
CA PHE A 120 -5.76 -4.14 17.17
C PHE A 120 -6.52 -4.21 15.84
N LEU A 121 -6.23 -5.23 15.05
CA LEU A 121 -7.01 -5.69 13.92
C LEU A 121 -7.46 -7.13 14.20
N ALA A 122 -8.48 -7.61 13.50
CA ALA A 122 -8.85 -9.03 13.50
C ALA A 122 -7.60 -9.90 13.24
N HIS A 123 -7.35 -10.84 14.15
CA HIS A 123 -6.09 -11.59 14.17
C HIS A 123 -5.90 -12.48 12.94
N ASP A 124 -7.01 -12.91 12.31
CA ASP A 124 -7.02 -13.72 11.10
C ASP A 124 -6.68 -12.93 9.83
N GLY A 125 -6.59 -11.60 9.91
CA GLY A 125 -6.25 -10.72 8.79
C GLY A 125 -7.41 -10.35 7.87
N ILE A 126 -8.65 -10.70 8.21
CA ILE A 126 -9.85 -10.19 7.51
C ILE A 126 -10.43 -9.03 8.32
N VAL A 127 -10.27 -7.81 7.81
CA VAL A 127 -10.56 -6.59 8.57
C VAL A 127 -11.68 -5.78 7.93
N THR A 128 -12.35 -4.97 8.75
CA THR A 128 -13.32 -3.97 8.32
C THR A 128 -12.67 -2.59 8.15
N PHE A 129 -13.35 -1.71 7.41
CA PHE A 129 -12.97 -0.30 7.29
C PHE A 129 -12.77 0.38 8.65
N ASN A 130 -13.69 0.16 9.59
CA ASN A 130 -13.63 0.81 10.89
C ASN A 130 -12.44 0.31 11.72
N GLU A 131 -12.16 -1.00 11.69
CA GLU A 131 -10.98 -1.57 12.36
C GLU A 131 -9.68 -0.97 11.81
N LEU A 132 -9.56 -0.79 10.49
CA LEU A 132 -8.42 -0.11 9.90
C LEU A 132 -8.28 1.32 10.40
N VAL A 133 -9.37 2.10 10.40
CA VAL A 133 -9.36 3.51 10.84
C VAL A 133 -9.02 3.61 12.32
N ASP A 134 -9.55 2.71 13.16
CA ASP A 134 -9.31 2.71 14.59
C ASP A 134 -7.88 2.26 14.92
N ALA A 135 -7.37 1.19 14.30
CA ALA A 135 -6.03 0.67 14.55
C ALA A 135 -4.95 1.68 14.17
N GLN A 136 -5.07 2.33 13.02
CA GLN A 136 -4.10 3.35 12.57
C GLN A 136 -3.99 4.51 13.57
N GLN A 137 -5.12 4.99 14.10
CA GLN A 137 -5.16 6.06 15.09
C GLN A 137 -4.66 5.61 16.47
N ASN A 138 -5.11 4.44 16.95
CA ASN A 138 -4.79 3.97 18.30
C ASN A 138 -3.36 3.46 18.43
N VAL A 139 -2.86 2.75 17.42
CA VAL A 139 -1.51 2.17 17.45
C VAL A 139 -0.48 3.22 17.06
N TYR A 140 -0.62 3.81 15.87
CA TYR A 140 0.45 4.61 15.26
C TYR A 140 0.27 6.12 15.41
N ASN A 141 -0.85 6.57 15.99
CA ASN A 141 -1.26 7.98 16.00
C ASN A 141 -1.23 8.59 14.58
N VAL A 142 -1.70 7.82 13.61
CA VAL A 142 -2.07 8.37 12.30
C VAL A 142 -3.29 9.27 12.50
N GLY A 143 -3.25 10.48 11.94
CA GLY A 143 -4.36 11.42 12.02
C GLY A 143 -5.61 10.85 11.35
N TYR A 144 -6.79 11.23 11.86
CA TYR A 144 -8.06 10.73 11.33
C TYR A 144 -8.23 10.92 9.82
N ASP A 145 -7.73 12.03 9.28
CA ASP A 145 -7.76 12.35 7.85
C ASP A 145 -6.97 11.34 7.02
N LEU A 146 -5.75 11.00 7.46
CA LEU A 146 -4.89 10.01 6.81
C LEU A 146 -5.38 8.58 7.03
N ALA A 147 -5.88 8.27 8.23
CA ALA A 147 -6.43 6.95 8.54
C ALA A 147 -7.62 6.60 7.63
N ASN A 148 -8.52 7.55 7.38
CA ASN A 148 -9.61 7.38 6.41
C ASN A 148 -9.10 7.24 4.99
N LEU A 149 -8.15 8.09 4.57
CA LEU A 149 -7.59 8.02 3.23
C LEU A 149 -6.99 6.63 2.96
N LEU A 150 -6.13 6.15 3.85
CA LEU A 150 -5.48 4.84 3.71
C LEU A 150 -6.49 3.69 3.77
N ALA A 151 -7.51 3.76 4.63
CA ALA A 151 -8.55 2.73 4.68
C ALA A 151 -9.42 2.70 3.41
N VAL A 152 -9.74 3.87 2.83
CA VAL A 152 -10.46 3.96 1.55
C VAL A 152 -9.59 3.42 0.43
N LEU A 153 -8.33 3.85 0.33
CA LEU A 153 -7.42 3.34 -0.69
C LEU A 153 -7.19 1.83 -0.54
N GLY A 154 -7.12 1.31 0.69
CA GLY A 154 -7.07 -0.13 0.94
C GLY A 154 -8.29 -0.85 0.37
N LEU A 155 -9.51 -0.38 0.66
CA LEU A 155 -10.73 -0.98 0.10
C LEU A 155 -10.84 -0.82 -1.42
N THR A 156 -10.50 0.34 -1.98
CA THR A 156 -10.77 0.62 -3.40
C THR A 156 -9.64 0.18 -4.32
N LEU A 157 -8.39 0.26 -3.87
CA LEU A 157 -7.24 -0.12 -4.69
C LEU A 157 -6.92 -1.60 -4.52
N ALA A 158 -6.94 -2.13 -3.29
CA ALA A 158 -6.68 -3.55 -3.04
C ALA A 158 -7.90 -4.45 -3.25
N ASP A 159 -8.94 -3.90 -3.88
CA ASP A 159 -10.18 -4.60 -4.24
C ASP A 159 -10.84 -5.28 -3.04
N GLY A 160 -11.03 -4.55 -1.93
CA GLY A 160 -11.97 -4.96 -0.89
C GLY A 160 -13.42 -4.79 -1.34
N ASP A 161 -14.35 -5.34 -0.56
CA ASP A 161 -15.77 -5.25 -0.88
C ASP A 161 -16.37 -3.95 -0.32
N PRO A 162 -16.90 -3.04 -1.17
CA PRO A 162 -17.44 -1.76 -0.72
C PRO A 162 -18.79 -1.88 0.01
N VAL A 163 -19.49 -3.02 -0.10
CA VAL A 163 -20.79 -3.28 0.54
C VAL A 163 -20.60 -3.80 1.95
N THR A 164 -19.77 -4.85 2.13
CA THR A 164 -19.41 -5.38 3.45
C THR A 164 -18.39 -4.51 4.17
N GLN A 165 -17.68 -3.65 3.43
CA GLN A 165 -16.56 -2.84 3.90
C GLN A 165 -15.43 -3.68 4.50
N LYS A 166 -15.24 -4.90 3.98
CA LYS A 166 -14.19 -5.83 4.39
C LYS A 166 -13.07 -5.92 3.37
N LEU A 167 -11.88 -6.24 3.87
CA LEU A 167 -10.67 -6.40 3.08
C LEU A 167 -9.76 -7.44 3.76
N SER A 168 -8.99 -8.16 2.95
CA SER A 168 -7.89 -8.99 3.43
C SER A 168 -6.59 -8.17 3.51
N ILE A 169 -5.88 -8.22 4.65
CA ILE A 169 -4.57 -7.55 4.78
C ILE A 169 -3.45 -8.27 4.03
N GLY A 170 -3.76 -9.35 3.30
CA GLY A 170 -2.82 -10.09 2.46
C GLY A 170 -3.56 -10.69 1.26
N CYS A 171 -3.59 -12.02 1.18
CA CYS A 171 -4.03 -12.80 0.02
C CYS A 171 -5.51 -12.69 -0.35
N ASP A 172 -5.86 -13.25 -1.52
CA ASP A 172 -7.23 -13.31 -2.04
C ASP A 172 -8.13 -14.10 -1.10
N ALA A 173 -8.99 -13.35 -0.41
CA ALA A 173 -9.96 -13.86 0.52
C ALA A 173 -11.39 -13.55 0.07
N THR A 174 -11.63 -13.47 -1.24
CA THR A 174 -12.92 -13.06 -1.83
C THR A 174 -14.12 -13.75 -1.18
N THR A 175 -14.02 -15.04 -0.86
CA THR A 175 -15.10 -15.82 -0.22
C THR A 175 -15.47 -15.38 1.20
N ARG A 176 -14.67 -14.50 1.82
CA ARG A 176 -14.79 -14.00 3.20
C ARG A 176 -15.00 -12.50 3.28
N THR A 177 -14.57 -11.76 2.26
CA THR A 177 -14.73 -10.31 2.14
C THR A 177 -15.97 -9.93 1.34
N SER A 178 -16.25 -10.65 0.25
CA SER A 178 -17.30 -10.31 -0.70
C SER A 178 -18.72 -10.51 -0.15
N VAL A 179 -19.63 -9.60 -0.50
CA VAL A 179 -21.07 -9.80 -0.30
C VAL A 179 -21.62 -10.93 -1.19
N ASN A 180 -21.06 -11.09 -2.39
CA ASN A 180 -21.37 -12.16 -3.33
C ASN A 180 -20.26 -12.28 -4.40
N PRO A 181 -19.36 -13.28 -4.29
CA PRO A 181 -18.22 -13.42 -5.20
C PRO A 181 -18.61 -13.54 -6.68
N ALA A 182 -19.81 -14.06 -6.97
CA ALA A 182 -20.30 -14.18 -8.35
C ALA A 182 -20.66 -12.82 -8.97
N LEU A 183 -20.94 -11.81 -8.14
CA LEU A 183 -21.31 -10.47 -8.57
C LEU A 183 -20.15 -9.47 -8.47
N THR A 184 -19.30 -9.58 -7.44
CA THR A 184 -18.23 -8.60 -7.17
C THR A 184 -16.92 -8.93 -7.85
N GLY A 185 -16.73 -10.14 -8.39
CA GLY A 185 -15.45 -10.54 -8.99
C GLY A 185 -14.39 -10.89 -7.94
N SER A 186 -13.12 -10.82 -8.31
CA SER A 186 -12.00 -11.16 -7.41
C SER A 186 -11.61 -9.97 -6.53
N GLU A 187 -11.39 -10.26 -5.26
CA GLU A 187 -10.98 -9.36 -4.18
C GLU A 187 -9.63 -9.85 -3.61
N PRO A 188 -8.52 -9.63 -4.33
CA PRO A 188 -7.20 -10.19 -4.01
C PRO A 188 -6.58 -9.70 -2.69
N GLY A 189 -7.15 -8.68 -2.03
CA GLY A 189 -6.57 -8.09 -0.84
C GLY A 189 -5.27 -7.34 -1.13
N LEU A 190 -4.51 -7.05 -0.07
CA LEU A 190 -3.26 -6.29 -0.18
C LEU A 190 -2.15 -7.01 -0.96
N ASP A 191 -2.22 -8.33 -1.18
CA ASP A 191 -1.24 -9.04 -2.03
C ASP A 191 -1.52 -8.83 -3.54
N GLY A 192 -2.69 -8.25 -3.88
CA GLY A 192 -3.09 -7.97 -5.26
C GLY A 192 -2.06 -7.12 -6.01
N HIS A 193 -1.47 -7.65 -7.07
CA HIS A 193 -0.37 -6.97 -7.74
C HIS A 193 -0.80 -5.76 -8.58
N ASN A 194 -0.02 -4.67 -8.50
CA ASN A 194 -0.21 -3.40 -9.22
C ASN A 194 -1.57 -2.74 -8.91
N LYS A 195 -2.00 -2.89 -7.66
CA LYS A 195 -3.26 -2.44 -7.09
C LYS A 195 -2.99 -1.36 -6.04
N PHE A 196 -2.94 -1.78 -4.78
CA PHE A 196 -2.30 -1.03 -3.70
C PHE A 196 -0.84 -1.47 -3.54
N GLU A 197 -0.56 -2.78 -3.65
CA GLU A 197 0.79 -3.31 -3.77
C GLU A 197 1.40 -2.93 -5.12
N ALA A 198 2.72 -2.71 -5.11
CA ALA A 198 3.51 -2.41 -6.28
C ALA A 198 4.95 -2.92 -6.16
N ASP A 199 5.54 -3.18 -7.33
CA ASP A 199 6.96 -3.48 -7.51
C ASP A 199 7.86 -2.42 -6.85
N SER A 200 9.13 -2.77 -6.63
CA SER A 200 10.13 -1.88 -6.01
C SER A 200 9.86 -1.63 -4.51
N SER A 201 9.21 -2.59 -3.86
CA SER A 201 9.03 -2.63 -2.40
C SER A 201 10.37 -2.68 -1.65
N LEU A 202 10.40 -2.12 -0.43
CA LEU A 202 11.63 -2.01 0.36
C LEU A 202 12.20 -3.38 0.76
N THR A 203 11.33 -4.31 1.15
CA THR A 203 11.73 -5.62 1.73
C THR A 203 10.92 -6.79 1.17
N ARG A 204 10.12 -6.54 0.13
CA ARG A 204 9.28 -7.52 -0.56
C ARG A 204 9.72 -7.59 -2.02
N ASN A 205 9.56 -8.75 -2.63
CA ASN A 205 9.94 -8.97 -4.02
C ASN A 205 8.98 -8.28 -4.98
N ASP A 206 9.41 -8.13 -6.22
CA ASP A 206 8.54 -7.79 -7.33
C ASP A 206 7.76 -9.05 -7.77
N PHE A 207 6.48 -8.88 -8.11
CA PHE A 207 5.56 -9.99 -8.36
C PHE A 207 6.05 -10.94 -9.46
N PHE A 208 6.47 -10.39 -10.60
CA PHE A 208 6.85 -11.18 -11.77
C PHE A 208 8.21 -11.88 -11.67
N THR A 209 9.07 -11.47 -10.74
CA THR A 209 10.41 -12.08 -10.58
C THR A 209 10.41 -13.24 -9.60
N HIS A 210 9.36 -13.40 -8.79
CA HIS A 210 9.30 -14.38 -7.69
C HIS A 210 8.00 -15.20 -7.69
N GLY A 211 7.46 -15.52 -8.87
CA GLY A 211 6.32 -16.44 -8.98
C GLY A 211 5.04 -15.97 -8.29
N GLY A 212 4.89 -14.65 -8.10
CA GLY A 212 3.76 -14.03 -7.43
C GLY A 212 3.96 -13.73 -5.94
N ASP A 213 5.07 -14.16 -5.32
CA ASP A 213 5.38 -13.81 -3.93
C ASP A 213 5.91 -12.37 -3.83
N ASN A 214 5.00 -11.40 -3.74
CA ASN A 214 5.25 -9.96 -3.53
C ASN A 214 4.98 -9.51 -2.08
N PHE A 215 4.72 -10.44 -1.15
CA PHE A 215 4.23 -10.12 0.19
C PHE A 215 5.11 -10.67 1.33
N ARG A 216 5.80 -11.80 1.14
CA ARG A 216 6.68 -12.35 2.18
C ARG A 216 7.94 -11.51 2.37
N PHE A 217 8.45 -11.49 3.59
CA PHE A 217 9.68 -10.80 3.94
C PHE A 217 10.88 -11.38 3.18
N ASN A 218 11.65 -10.52 2.50
CA ASN A 218 12.94 -10.86 1.92
C ASN A 218 14.09 -10.26 2.74
N GLY A 219 14.81 -11.13 3.45
CA GLY A 219 15.95 -10.75 4.29
C GLY A 219 17.14 -10.17 3.53
N THR A 220 17.33 -10.54 2.27
CA THR A 220 18.38 -9.95 1.41
C THR A 220 18.08 -8.48 1.14
N LEU A 221 16.83 -8.17 0.76
CA LEU A 221 16.39 -6.79 0.55
C LEU A 221 16.45 -5.98 1.85
N PHE A 222 16.02 -6.55 2.99
CA PHE A 222 16.20 -5.89 4.29
C PHE A 222 17.68 -5.60 4.60
N GLY A 223 18.57 -6.53 4.26
CA GLY A 223 20.02 -6.35 4.38
C GLY A 223 20.54 -5.19 3.53
N TYR A 224 20.13 -5.10 2.26
CA TYR A 224 20.52 -3.98 1.37
C TYR A 224 19.98 -2.64 1.86
N MET A 225 18.74 -2.60 2.35
CA MET A 225 18.15 -1.42 2.98
C MET A 225 19.02 -0.97 4.16
N THR A 226 19.31 -1.89 5.08
CA THR A 226 20.10 -1.64 6.29
C THR A 226 21.51 -1.15 5.96
N GLN A 227 22.15 -1.75 4.96
CA GLN A 227 23.48 -1.34 4.50
C GLN A 227 23.45 0.08 3.93
N THR A 228 22.47 0.38 3.08
CA THR A 228 22.35 1.67 2.39
C THR A 228 22.02 2.81 3.35
N THR A 229 21.18 2.54 4.37
CA THR A 229 20.81 3.52 5.40
C THR A 229 21.86 3.64 6.51
N GLY A 230 22.86 2.77 6.55
CA GLY A 230 23.79 2.69 7.68
C GLY A 230 23.07 2.33 8.98
N ALA A 231 21.99 1.54 8.90
CA ALA A 231 21.11 1.17 10.00
C ALA A 231 20.39 2.35 10.69
N ASN A 232 20.34 3.51 10.04
CA ASN A 232 19.56 4.68 10.43
C ASN A 232 18.55 4.97 9.31
N TYR A 233 17.31 4.49 9.43
CA TYR A 233 16.31 4.49 8.35
C TYR A 233 15.66 5.87 8.15
N ASN A 234 16.48 6.91 8.05
CA ASN A 234 16.06 8.28 7.80
C ASN A 234 15.66 8.49 6.32
N ARG A 235 15.09 9.66 6.02
CA ARG A 235 14.63 10.02 4.67
C ARG A 235 15.72 9.90 3.60
N GLU A 236 16.91 10.42 3.86
CA GLU A 236 18.03 10.43 2.91
C GLU A 236 18.50 9.01 2.55
N GLY A 237 18.66 8.15 3.55
CA GLY A 237 19.05 6.75 3.36
C GLY A 237 17.98 5.96 2.61
N LEU A 238 16.71 6.16 2.97
CA LEU A 238 15.59 5.50 2.30
C LEU A 238 15.36 6.02 0.89
N SER A 239 15.59 7.30 0.61
CA SER A 239 15.53 7.85 -0.76
C SER A 239 16.58 7.21 -1.66
N LYS A 240 17.82 7.07 -1.17
CA LYS A 240 18.90 6.36 -1.89
C LYS A 240 18.54 4.90 -2.13
N TYR A 241 18.00 4.21 -1.12
CA TYR A 241 17.61 2.81 -1.26
C TYR A 241 16.39 2.63 -2.18
N ARG A 242 15.44 3.57 -2.19
CA ARG A 242 14.33 3.60 -3.17
C ARG A 242 14.84 3.71 -4.61
N LEU A 243 15.83 4.57 -4.86
CA LEU A 243 16.50 4.64 -6.17
C LEU A 243 17.10 3.29 -6.56
N GLN A 244 17.81 2.62 -5.64
CA GLN A 244 18.41 1.31 -5.90
C GLN A 244 17.35 0.24 -6.19
N ARG A 245 16.24 0.21 -5.43
CA ARG A 245 15.13 -0.70 -5.70
C ARG A 245 14.48 -0.41 -7.05
N TRP A 246 14.33 0.85 -7.45
CA TRP A 246 13.80 1.20 -8.76
C TRP A 246 14.72 0.71 -9.88
N GLN A 247 16.04 0.92 -9.73
CA GLN A 247 17.04 0.47 -10.71
C GLN A 247 17.06 -1.06 -10.82
N GLN A 248 16.99 -1.75 -9.69
CA GLN A 248 16.94 -3.20 -9.64
C GLN A 248 15.69 -3.73 -10.35
N SER A 249 14.51 -3.20 -10.01
CA SER A 249 13.24 -3.59 -10.66
C SER A 249 13.27 -3.30 -12.16
N GLN A 250 13.79 -2.14 -12.57
CA GLN A 250 13.94 -1.80 -13.99
C GLN A 250 14.87 -2.76 -14.74
N ALA A 251 15.95 -3.22 -14.10
CA ALA A 251 16.92 -4.11 -14.72
C ALA A 251 16.44 -5.58 -14.77
N GLU A 252 15.78 -6.05 -13.70
CA GLU A 252 15.51 -7.47 -13.48
C GLU A 252 14.07 -7.88 -13.86
N ASN A 253 13.11 -6.96 -13.75
CA ASN A 253 11.69 -7.25 -13.98
C ASN A 253 11.23 -6.71 -15.34
N GLN A 254 11.10 -7.58 -16.34
CA GLN A 254 10.63 -7.20 -17.69
C GLN A 254 9.19 -6.63 -17.71
N ASN A 255 8.41 -6.89 -16.67
CA ASN A 255 7.05 -6.40 -16.51
C ASN A 255 6.95 -5.20 -15.54
N PHE A 256 8.09 -4.67 -15.10
CA PHE A 256 8.14 -3.58 -14.13
C PHE A 256 7.27 -2.40 -14.56
N TYR A 257 6.38 -1.98 -13.67
CA TYR A 257 5.57 -0.79 -13.87
C TYR A 257 5.65 0.12 -12.64
N PHE A 258 6.17 1.32 -12.86
CA PHE A 258 6.28 2.37 -11.85
C PHE A 258 5.36 3.53 -12.25
N GLY A 259 4.06 3.31 -12.11
CA GLY A 259 3.04 4.31 -12.44
C GLY A 259 2.95 5.45 -11.41
N PRO A 260 2.12 6.46 -11.65
CA PRO A 260 2.00 7.61 -10.75
C PRO A 260 1.62 7.23 -9.30
N ALA A 261 0.81 6.19 -9.12
CA ALA A 261 0.43 5.65 -7.81
C ALA A 261 1.62 5.09 -6.99
N ALA A 262 2.76 4.81 -7.65
CA ALA A 262 3.99 4.42 -6.96
C ALA A 262 4.53 5.52 -6.03
N LEU A 263 4.01 6.77 -6.11
CA LEU A 263 4.24 7.78 -5.08
C LEU A 263 3.82 7.33 -3.67
N LEU A 264 2.81 6.45 -3.55
CA LEU A 264 2.41 5.87 -2.27
C LEU A 264 3.52 5.02 -1.63
N LEU A 265 4.46 4.50 -2.44
CA LEU A 265 5.63 3.81 -1.93
C LEU A 265 6.52 4.77 -1.12
N TYR A 266 6.74 6.01 -1.59
CA TYR A 266 7.49 7.00 -0.81
C TYR A 266 6.78 7.34 0.50
N GLY A 267 5.44 7.37 0.49
CA GLY A 267 4.61 7.53 1.70
C GLY A 267 4.81 6.37 2.67
N ALA A 268 4.72 5.12 2.19
CA ALA A 268 4.97 3.94 3.01
C ALA A 268 6.41 3.90 3.57
N ALA A 269 7.40 4.39 2.81
CA ALA A 269 8.78 4.51 3.29
C ALA A 269 8.92 5.57 4.38
N SER A 270 8.12 6.66 4.33
CA SER A 270 8.13 7.67 5.39
C SER A 270 7.74 7.11 6.76
N PHE A 271 6.91 6.05 6.79
CA PHE A 271 6.49 5.43 8.05
C PHE A 271 7.65 4.90 8.88
N LEU A 272 8.79 4.53 8.27
CA LEU A 272 9.97 4.06 9.00
C LEU A 272 10.62 5.15 9.86
N TYR A 273 10.45 6.43 9.53
CA TYR A 273 10.96 7.55 10.34
C TYR A 273 9.87 8.47 10.90
N GLU A 274 8.62 8.31 10.50
CA GLU A 274 7.50 9.11 11.01
C GLU A 274 6.55 8.36 11.94
N LEU A 275 6.37 7.04 11.76
CA LEU A 275 5.38 6.26 12.51
C LEU A 275 5.99 5.18 13.38
N MET A 276 6.98 4.44 12.87
CA MET A 276 7.61 3.33 13.58
C MET A 276 8.58 3.75 14.69
N PRO A 277 9.30 4.88 14.66
CA PRO A 277 10.22 5.24 15.74
C PRO A 277 9.54 5.34 17.10
N SER A 278 10.23 4.87 18.15
CA SER A 278 9.72 4.89 19.52
C SER A 278 10.14 6.14 20.27
N GLY A 279 9.23 6.73 21.05
CA GLY A 279 9.58 7.79 22.01
C GLY A 279 10.60 7.35 23.07
N THR A 280 10.63 6.06 23.45
CA THR A 280 11.65 5.51 24.37
C THR A 280 13.05 5.47 23.78
N HIS A 281 13.18 5.56 22.45
CA HIS A 281 14.44 5.67 21.72
C HIS A 281 14.63 7.07 21.12
N GLY A 282 13.94 8.09 21.66
CA GLY A 282 14.04 9.46 21.18
C GLY A 282 13.49 9.68 19.77
N TYR A 283 12.58 8.81 19.32
CA TYR A 283 12.04 8.78 17.95
C TYR A 283 13.11 8.61 16.86
N ALA A 284 14.22 7.94 17.16
CA ALA A 284 15.19 7.54 16.15
C ALA A 284 14.64 6.40 15.28
N PRO A 285 14.81 6.43 13.94
CA PRO A 285 14.49 5.31 13.05
C PRO A 285 15.59 4.26 13.12
N ASP A 286 15.72 3.63 14.29
CA ASP A 286 16.81 2.72 14.63
C ASP A 286 16.57 1.28 14.16
N LEU A 287 17.66 0.52 14.07
CA LEU A 287 17.65 -0.89 13.67
C LEU A 287 16.76 -1.78 14.52
N ALA A 288 16.73 -1.59 15.84
CA ALA A 288 15.98 -2.49 16.72
C ALA A 288 14.47 -2.35 16.48
N THR A 289 13.99 -1.11 16.41
CA THR A 289 12.59 -0.78 16.17
C THR A 289 12.13 -1.23 14.79
N ILE A 290 12.89 -0.90 13.74
CA ILE A 290 12.55 -1.29 12.37
C ILE A 290 12.64 -2.80 12.18
N SER A 291 13.64 -3.47 12.76
CA SER A 291 13.73 -4.94 12.70
C SER A 291 12.51 -5.61 13.33
N SER A 292 12.02 -5.11 14.47
CA SER A 292 10.82 -5.66 15.11
C SER A 292 9.57 -5.53 14.24
N PHE A 293 9.34 -4.35 13.66
CA PHE A 293 8.17 -4.12 12.80
C PHE A 293 8.20 -4.97 11.53
N PHE A 294 9.38 -5.20 10.95
CA PHE A 294 9.54 -6.03 9.75
C PHE A 294 9.75 -7.53 10.06
N GLY A 295 9.78 -7.91 11.34
CA GLY A 295 10.08 -9.28 11.76
C GLY A 295 11.48 -9.75 11.34
N ALA A 296 12.43 -8.83 11.19
CA ALA A 296 13.78 -9.13 10.76
C ALA A 296 14.64 -9.54 11.97
N LYS A 297 15.38 -10.65 11.83
CA LYS A 297 16.39 -11.09 12.80
C LYS A 297 17.72 -11.30 12.10
N GLN A 298 18.76 -10.65 12.60
CA GLN A 298 20.11 -10.88 12.08
C GLN A 298 20.66 -12.22 12.58
N ASN A 299 21.11 -13.05 11.65
CA ASN A 299 21.77 -14.31 11.92
C ASN A 299 23.26 -14.09 12.23
N THR A 300 23.95 -15.11 12.73
CA THR A 300 25.39 -15.05 13.06
C THR A 300 26.29 -14.76 11.86
N ASP A 301 25.86 -15.16 10.67
CA ASP A 301 26.54 -14.90 9.39
C ASP A 301 26.20 -13.51 8.78
N LYS A 302 25.47 -12.67 9.53
CA LYS A 302 24.97 -11.34 9.12
C LYS A 302 23.83 -11.36 8.07
N SER A 303 23.37 -12.52 7.63
CA SER A 303 22.12 -12.63 6.86
C SER A 303 20.91 -12.30 7.73
N TRP A 304 19.76 -12.04 7.11
CA TRP A 304 18.52 -11.71 7.82
C TRP A 304 17.49 -12.80 7.59
N SER A 305 16.89 -13.28 8.69
CA SER A 305 15.76 -14.20 8.68
C SER A 305 14.48 -13.52 9.16
N PHE A 306 13.34 -14.11 8.81
CA PHE A 306 12.05 -13.69 9.33
C PHE A 306 11.75 -14.38 10.66
N THR A 307 11.16 -13.65 11.60
CA THR A 307 10.62 -14.18 12.85
C THR A 307 9.12 -13.90 12.93
N ALA A 308 8.75 -12.70 13.39
CA ALA A 308 7.38 -12.21 13.44
C ALA A 308 7.37 -10.69 13.49
N GLU A 309 6.43 -10.08 12.78
CA GLU A 309 6.24 -8.63 12.81
C GLU A 309 5.53 -8.25 14.11
N LYS A 310 6.20 -7.45 14.94
CA LYS A 310 5.77 -7.20 16.32
C LYS A 310 5.97 -5.73 16.66
N ILE A 311 5.01 -5.14 17.39
CA ILE A 311 5.20 -3.83 18.02
C ILE A 311 6.25 -4.01 19.15
N PRO A 312 7.38 -3.30 19.13
CA PRO A 312 8.46 -3.54 20.09
C PRO A 312 8.00 -3.41 21.55
N ASP A 313 8.66 -4.14 22.45
CA ASP A 313 8.35 -4.03 23.88
C ASP A 313 8.68 -2.61 24.38
N ASN A 314 7.80 -2.05 25.22
CA ASN A 314 7.88 -0.65 25.70
C ASN A 314 7.91 0.41 24.58
N TRP A 315 7.42 0.07 23.38
CA TRP A 315 7.30 1.02 22.28
C TRP A 315 6.25 2.08 22.58
N THR A 316 6.56 3.33 22.22
CA THR A 316 5.65 4.47 22.37
C THR A 316 5.46 5.16 21.03
N ASN A 317 4.21 5.40 20.66
CA ASN A 317 3.89 6.05 19.39
C ASN A 317 4.19 7.55 19.41
N ARG A 318 4.28 8.16 18.21
CA ARG A 318 4.48 9.61 18.03
C ARG A 318 3.47 10.45 18.81
N VAL A 319 3.90 11.61 19.31
CA VAL A 319 3.05 12.49 20.14
C VAL A 319 1.95 13.21 19.35
N ALA A 320 2.32 13.83 18.23
CA ALA A 320 1.40 14.56 17.36
C ALA A 320 0.91 13.66 16.23
N PRO A 321 -0.33 13.79 15.74
CA PRO A 321 -0.85 12.93 14.68
C PRO A 321 -0.09 13.07 13.35
N TYR A 322 0.06 11.98 12.59
CA TYR A 322 0.60 12.00 11.22
C TYR A 322 -0.53 12.18 10.20
N THR A 323 -0.60 13.33 9.54
CA THR A 323 -1.76 13.75 8.73
C THR A 323 -1.51 13.62 7.23
N ASN A 324 -2.55 13.84 6.42
CA ASN A 324 -2.43 13.88 4.96
C ASN A 324 -1.41 14.92 4.48
N GLN A 325 -1.34 16.06 5.17
CA GLN A 325 -0.38 17.12 4.87
C GLN A 325 1.05 16.64 5.10
N LEU A 326 1.33 16.00 6.24
CA LEU A 326 2.68 15.55 6.59
C LEU A 326 3.15 14.44 5.64
N VAL A 327 2.31 13.43 5.37
CA VAL A 327 2.70 12.36 4.43
C VAL A 327 2.91 12.89 3.01
N THR A 328 2.13 13.88 2.57
CA THR A 328 2.32 14.55 1.28
C THR A 328 3.68 15.24 1.19
N GLN A 329 4.08 15.93 2.27
CA GLN A 329 5.38 16.59 2.35
C GLN A 329 6.51 15.56 2.26
N GLU A 330 6.41 14.47 3.02
CA GLU A 330 7.45 13.43 3.02
C GLU A 330 7.54 12.64 1.71
N ILE A 331 6.40 12.36 1.05
CA ILE A 331 6.37 11.75 -0.29
C ILE A 331 7.21 12.57 -1.27
N LEU A 332 6.94 13.88 -1.35
CA LEU A 332 7.66 14.75 -2.26
C LEU A 332 9.12 14.95 -1.85
N ALA A 333 9.36 15.22 -0.57
CA ALA A 333 10.70 15.47 -0.06
C ALA A 333 11.62 14.27 -0.32
N MET A 334 11.14 13.04 -0.12
CA MET A 334 11.91 11.83 -0.40
C MET A 334 12.09 11.58 -1.91
N TYR A 335 11.04 11.73 -2.72
CA TYR A 335 11.13 11.54 -4.17
C TYR A 335 12.12 12.51 -4.82
N LEU A 336 12.09 13.79 -4.42
CA LEU A 336 12.91 14.85 -5.03
C LEU A 336 14.40 14.75 -4.68
N GLU A 337 14.78 14.01 -3.65
CA GLU A 337 16.20 13.72 -3.36
C GLU A 337 16.85 12.84 -4.43
N ASN A 338 16.11 11.86 -4.97
CA ASN A 338 16.60 10.92 -5.98
C ASN A 338 15.49 10.58 -7.01
N PRO A 339 15.10 11.54 -7.88
CA PRO A 339 13.93 11.39 -8.74
C PRO A 339 14.14 10.34 -9.84
N VAL A 340 13.25 9.35 -9.85
CA VAL A 340 13.18 8.28 -10.85
C VAL A 340 12.07 8.53 -11.86
N GLN A 341 12.11 7.80 -12.99
CA GLN A 341 11.09 7.91 -14.01
C GLN A 341 9.84 7.09 -13.66
N PHE A 342 8.68 7.70 -13.83
CA PHE A 342 7.40 7.03 -13.93
C PHE A 342 7.24 6.44 -15.33
N GLY A 343 6.75 5.21 -15.40
CA GLY A 343 6.67 4.47 -16.66
C GLY A 343 6.66 2.97 -16.45
N GLY A 344 7.07 2.23 -17.46
CA GLY A 344 7.24 0.79 -17.32
C GLY A 344 8.13 0.18 -18.37
N ASN A 345 8.57 -1.05 -18.08
CA ASN A 345 9.33 -1.84 -19.02
C ASN A 345 8.43 -2.33 -20.17
N THR A 346 8.97 -2.25 -21.39
CA THR A 346 8.31 -2.74 -22.62
C THR A 346 9.10 -3.83 -23.32
N GLY A 347 10.19 -4.27 -22.71
CA GLY A 347 11.14 -5.25 -23.22
C GLY A 347 12.49 -5.13 -22.51
N PRO A 348 13.40 -6.09 -22.69
CA PRO A 348 14.70 -6.08 -22.03
C PRO A 348 15.47 -4.77 -22.27
N GLY A 349 15.87 -4.10 -21.19
CA GLY A 349 16.63 -2.84 -21.25
C GLY A 349 15.87 -1.62 -21.77
N THR A 350 14.53 -1.70 -21.94
CA THR A 350 13.71 -0.59 -22.42
C THR A 350 12.72 -0.13 -21.35
N PHE A 351 12.73 1.16 -21.01
CA PHE A 351 11.80 1.79 -20.08
C PHE A 351 11.08 2.96 -20.77
N ASN A 352 9.77 2.87 -20.90
CA ASN A 352 8.95 3.92 -21.49
C ASN A 352 8.42 4.84 -20.40
N ALA A 353 8.95 6.06 -20.37
CA ALA A 353 8.49 7.10 -19.48
C ALA A 353 7.08 7.59 -19.87
N ILE A 354 6.26 7.90 -18.88
CA ILE A 354 4.94 8.51 -19.09
C ILE A 354 4.98 10.02 -18.80
N SER A 355 4.12 10.77 -19.48
CA SER A 355 3.81 12.16 -19.12
C SER A 355 2.34 12.23 -18.75
N PHE A 356 2.04 12.80 -17.58
CA PHE A 356 0.71 12.86 -17.01
C PHE A 356 0.60 14.06 -16.05
N ASN A 357 -0.13 15.10 -16.43
CA ASN A 357 -0.30 16.34 -15.65
C ASN A 357 1.05 16.91 -15.17
N SER A 358 1.31 16.90 -13.86
CA SER A 358 2.55 17.41 -13.25
C SER A 358 3.77 16.50 -13.48
N ILE A 359 3.58 15.31 -14.05
CA ILE A 359 4.65 14.39 -14.47
C ILE A 359 5.01 14.69 -15.92
N GLN A 360 6.23 15.15 -16.16
CA GLN A 360 6.74 15.50 -17.48
C GLN A 360 8.01 14.72 -17.77
N ASN A 361 8.07 14.05 -18.93
CA ASN A 361 9.17 13.15 -19.31
C ASN A 361 9.46 12.07 -18.25
N GLY A 362 8.40 11.57 -17.60
CA GLY A 362 8.47 10.60 -16.52
C GLY A 362 8.86 11.16 -15.17
N LYS A 363 9.04 12.48 -14.98
CA LYS A 363 9.51 13.03 -13.70
C LYS A 363 8.64 14.17 -13.19
N ILE A 364 8.63 14.34 -11.87
CA ILE A 364 8.03 15.53 -11.24
C ILE A 364 9.09 16.62 -11.16
N SER A 365 8.71 17.85 -11.51
CA SER A 365 9.59 19.00 -11.40
C SER A 365 9.94 19.29 -9.93
N PRO A 366 11.20 19.62 -9.60
CA PRO A 366 11.55 20.10 -8.26
C PRO A 366 10.85 21.41 -7.88
N ASN A 367 10.32 22.14 -8.86
CA ASN A 367 9.58 23.38 -8.67
C ASN A 367 8.05 23.18 -8.73
N ILE A 368 7.54 21.97 -8.48
CA ILE A 368 6.09 21.72 -8.45
C ILE A 368 5.42 22.61 -7.39
N SER A 369 4.32 23.26 -7.74
CA SER A 369 3.61 24.13 -6.80
C SER A 369 2.83 23.29 -5.77
N PRO A 370 2.61 23.80 -4.54
CA PRO A 370 1.79 23.09 -3.55
C PRO A 370 0.39 22.73 -4.04
N LYS A 371 -0.19 23.57 -4.90
CA LYS A 371 -1.48 23.30 -5.55
C LYS A 371 -1.39 22.11 -6.50
N ASP A 372 -0.41 22.11 -7.39
CA ASP A 372 -0.22 21.03 -8.38
C ASP A 372 0.15 19.71 -7.71
N THR A 373 0.88 19.76 -6.59
CA THR A 373 1.14 18.61 -5.71
C THR A 373 -0.15 18.04 -5.15
N ALA A 374 -0.97 18.88 -4.53
CA ALA A 374 -2.22 18.45 -3.92
C ALA A 374 -3.16 17.85 -4.98
N CYS A 375 -3.18 18.44 -6.18
CA CYS A 375 -3.97 17.91 -7.30
C CYS A 375 -3.44 16.59 -7.85
N LEU A 376 -2.12 16.42 -7.96
CA LEU A 376 -1.54 15.15 -8.34
C LEU A 376 -1.94 14.05 -7.35
N LEU A 377 -1.79 14.27 -6.05
CA LEU A 377 -2.14 13.26 -5.03
C LEU A 377 -3.65 13.00 -4.96
N TYR A 378 -4.48 14.03 -5.10
CA TYR A 378 -5.94 13.87 -5.22
C TYR A 378 -6.31 12.97 -6.40
N GLN A 379 -5.70 13.22 -7.56
CA GLN A 379 -5.90 12.43 -8.77
C GLN A 379 -5.50 10.97 -8.55
N LEU A 380 -4.33 10.71 -7.97
CA LEU A 380 -3.90 9.35 -7.62
C LEU A 380 -4.88 8.61 -6.70
N ALA A 381 -5.48 9.33 -5.75
CA ALA A 381 -6.41 8.74 -4.79
C ALA A 381 -7.80 8.44 -5.41
N THR A 382 -8.14 9.07 -6.53
CA THR A 382 -9.50 9.03 -7.11
C THR A 382 -9.58 8.41 -8.50
N GLU A 383 -8.46 8.22 -9.21
CA GLU A 383 -8.43 7.82 -10.62
C GLU A 383 -8.58 6.32 -10.90
N ARG A 384 -8.41 5.45 -9.90
CA ARG A 384 -8.52 4.00 -10.10
C ARG A 384 -9.91 3.50 -9.76
N ILE A 385 -10.55 2.93 -10.78
CA ILE A 385 -11.77 2.11 -10.70
C ILE A 385 -11.35 0.73 -10.16
N PRO A 386 -11.80 0.29 -8.95
CA PRO A 386 -11.55 -1.06 -8.46
C PRO A 386 -11.86 -2.14 -9.50
N SER A 387 -11.13 -3.27 -9.55
CA SER A 387 -11.49 -4.37 -10.46
C SER A 387 -12.69 -5.17 -10.01
N SER A 388 -13.15 -5.00 -8.77
CA SER A 388 -14.48 -5.48 -8.37
C SER A 388 -15.62 -4.87 -9.21
N LEU A 389 -15.29 -3.82 -9.99
CA LEU A 389 -16.17 -3.15 -10.93
C LEU A 389 -16.18 -3.81 -12.34
N ASN A 390 -15.48 -4.93 -12.55
CA ASN A 390 -15.58 -5.77 -13.77
C ASN A 390 -16.69 -6.85 -13.67
N GLY A 391 -17.51 -6.86 -12.60
CA GLY A 391 -18.65 -7.74 -12.41
C GLY A 391 -19.90 -7.36 -13.23
N VAL A 392 -20.91 -8.24 -13.26
CA VAL A 392 -22.14 -8.09 -14.07
C VAL A 392 -23.00 -6.88 -13.65
N ILE A 393 -22.79 -6.34 -12.45
CA ILE A 393 -23.47 -5.16 -11.92
C ILE A 393 -22.41 -4.10 -11.66
N THR A 394 -22.54 -2.90 -12.26
CA THR A 394 -21.61 -1.78 -12.11
C THR A 394 -21.67 -1.20 -10.67
N PRO A 395 -20.71 -1.51 -9.77
CA PRO A 395 -20.72 -1.02 -8.39
C PRO A 395 -20.12 0.40 -8.28
N THR A 396 -19.94 1.10 -9.41
CA THR A 396 -19.31 2.43 -9.48
C THR A 396 -20.03 3.41 -8.58
N VAL A 397 -21.35 3.38 -8.50
CA VAL A 397 -22.11 4.28 -7.62
C VAL A 397 -21.80 4.03 -6.15
N GLN A 398 -21.64 2.79 -5.71
CA GLN A 398 -21.39 2.45 -4.30
C GLN A 398 -19.94 2.72 -3.89
N ALA A 399 -18.96 2.39 -4.75
CA ALA A 399 -17.57 2.73 -4.52
C ALA A 399 -17.35 4.26 -4.54
N LEU A 400 -17.94 4.97 -5.51
CA LEU A 400 -17.90 6.43 -5.57
C LEU A 400 -18.64 7.06 -4.39
N ALA A 401 -19.78 6.50 -3.95
CA ALA A 401 -20.48 6.95 -2.76
C ALA A 401 -19.67 6.71 -1.48
N LEU A 402 -18.95 5.58 -1.37
CA LEU A 402 -18.05 5.30 -0.26
C LEU A 402 -16.92 6.34 -0.21
N VAL A 403 -16.24 6.58 -1.34
CA VAL A 403 -15.20 7.61 -1.47
C VAL A 403 -15.76 8.98 -1.09
N ALA A 404 -16.90 9.38 -1.68
CA ALA A 404 -17.54 10.66 -1.40
C ALA A 404 -18.00 10.79 0.06
N THR A 405 -18.48 9.72 0.69
CA THR A 405 -18.97 9.77 2.08
C THR A 405 -17.82 9.80 3.08
N LYS A 406 -16.78 8.98 2.85
CA LYS A 406 -15.66 8.81 3.78
C LYS A 406 -14.61 9.89 3.64
N LEU A 407 -14.39 10.37 2.41
CA LEU A 407 -13.37 11.36 2.10
C LEU A 407 -13.94 12.71 1.69
N GLY A 408 -15.24 12.85 1.39
CA GLY A 408 -15.84 14.13 0.97
C GLY A 408 -15.48 15.35 1.83
N PRO A 409 -15.38 15.24 3.17
CA PRO A 409 -14.91 16.35 4.01
C PRO A 409 -13.41 16.67 3.88
N ALA A 410 -12.57 15.69 3.53
CA ALA A 410 -11.11 15.79 3.42
C ALA A 410 -10.59 15.99 1.98
N LEU A 411 -11.39 15.57 0.99
CA LEU A 411 -11.17 15.69 -0.45
C LEU A 411 -12.12 16.75 -1.03
N ALA A 412 -12.23 17.92 -0.38
CA ALA A 412 -12.81 19.08 -1.04
C ALA A 412 -11.98 19.32 -2.30
N ASN A 413 -12.60 19.28 -3.49
CA ASN A 413 -11.91 19.52 -4.76
C ASN A 413 -11.19 20.88 -4.65
N LEU A 414 -9.85 20.86 -4.53
CA LEU A 414 -9.00 22.03 -4.31
C LEU A 414 -8.86 22.90 -5.59
N GLY A 415 -9.87 22.87 -6.46
CA GLY A 415 -9.82 23.39 -7.82
C GLY A 415 -8.94 22.56 -8.74
N CYS A 416 -8.84 21.25 -8.47
CA CYS A 416 -8.06 20.30 -9.25
C CYS A 416 -8.84 19.88 -10.50
N PRO A 417 -8.16 19.75 -11.67
CA PRO A 417 -8.80 19.23 -12.87
C PRO A 417 -9.39 17.85 -12.60
N GLN A 418 -10.69 17.70 -12.83
CA GLN A 418 -11.34 16.40 -12.78
C GLN A 418 -11.01 15.64 -14.07
N PRO A 419 -10.63 14.36 -13.98
CA PRO A 419 -10.51 13.55 -15.18
C PRO A 419 -11.89 13.50 -15.86
N LEU A 420 -11.94 13.90 -17.13
CA LEU A 420 -13.10 13.66 -17.97
C LEU A 420 -13.27 12.14 -18.05
N THR A 421 -14.36 11.63 -17.50
CA THR A 421 -14.71 10.20 -17.47
C THR A 421 -14.84 9.63 -18.86
#